data_AF-A0A4R4XSB6-F1
#
_entry.id   AF-A0A4R4XSB6-F1
#
_cell.length_a   1.000
_cell.length_b   1.000
_cell.length_c   1.000
_cell.angle_alpha   90.00
_cell.angle_beta   90.00
_cell.angle_gamma   90.00
#
_symmetry.space_group_name_H-M   'P 1'
#
loop_
_entity.id
_entity.type
_entity.pdbx_description
1 polymer ?
#
loop_
_entity_poly.entity_id
_entity_poly.type
_entity_poly.pdbx_seq_one_letter_code
_entity_poly.pdbx_strand_id
1 'polypeptide(L)'
;MRFWILSDNARLMREHETRVFDGDALFFTAAAPRDEDWLTRKAWAPYIGGTLENHDIDCLHQDLTQPERMDEIAEVLRARLR
;
A
#
# COMPACT_ATOMS: atom_id res chain seq x y z
N MET A 1 -6.88 -24.14 7.83
CA MET A 1 -6.34 -22.77 7.78
C MET A 1 -5.29 -22.64 8.89
N ARG A 2 -4.05 -22.22 8.60
CA ARG A 2 -2.96 -22.17 9.59
C ARG A 2 -2.89 -20.79 10.25
N PHE A 3 -3.57 -20.63 11.38
CA PHE A 3 -3.68 -19.37 12.13
C PHE A 3 -2.33 -18.76 12.57
N TRP A 4 -1.30 -19.60 12.76
CA TRP A 4 0.04 -19.14 13.16
C TRP A 4 0.65 -18.12 12.18
N ILE A 5 0.40 -18.26 10.88
CA ILE A 5 0.98 -17.38 9.84
C ILE A 5 0.51 -15.94 10.04
N LEU A 6 -0.79 -15.75 10.31
CA LEU A 6 -1.35 -14.41 10.51
C LEU A 6 -0.82 -13.75 11.78
N SER A 7 -0.76 -14.51 12.88
CA SER A 7 -0.25 -13.99 14.15
C SER A 7 1.24 -13.66 14.10
N ASP A 8 2.04 -14.48 13.41
CA ASP A 8 3.48 -14.27 13.30
C ASP A 8 3.79 -13.09 12.36
N ASN A 9 3.11 -12.98 11.21
CA ASN A 9 3.21 -11.82 10.33
C ASN A 9 2.84 -10.53 11.08
N ALA A 10 1.76 -10.54 11.86
CA ALA A 10 1.35 -9.37 12.64
C ALA A 10 2.37 -8.99 13.72
N ARG A 11 3.06 -9.97 14.33
CA ARG A 11 4.16 -9.72 15.27
C ARG A 11 5.34 -9.07 14.55
N LEU A 12 5.78 -9.65 13.43
CA LEU A 12 6.88 -9.13 12.62
C LEU A 12 6.60 -7.70 12.14
N MET A 13 5.37 -7.40 11.70
CA MET A 13 4.99 -6.04 11.29
C MET A 13 5.08 -5.03 12.45
N ARG A 14 4.66 -5.41 13.67
CA ARG A 14 4.72 -4.51 14.84
C ARG A 14 6.14 -4.26 15.34
N GLU A 15 7.00 -5.26 15.24
CA GLU A 15 8.40 -5.18 15.70
C GLU A 15 9.33 -4.60 14.62
N HIS A 16 8.84 -4.33 13.42
CA HIS A 16 9.65 -3.82 12.32
C HIS A 16 10.02 -2.34 12.50
N GLU A 17 11.32 -2.06 12.52
CA GLU A 17 11.84 -0.71 12.39
C GLU A 17 11.99 -0.33 10.91
N THR A 18 11.08 0.54 10.42
CA THR A 18 11.06 0.96 9.02
C THR A 18 12.25 1.90 8.74
N ARG A 19 13.11 1.49 7.80
CA ARG A 19 14.22 2.32 7.32
C ARG A 19 13.73 3.29 6.24
N VAL A 20 14.44 4.41 6.07
CA VAL A 20 14.19 5.32 4.94
C VAL A 20 14.58 4.65 3.63
N PHE A 21 13.67 4.69 2.67
CA PHE A 21 13.93 4.34 1.27
C PHE A 21 14.28 5.60 0.49
N ASP A 22 15.50 5.67 -0.04
CA ASP A 22 15.99 6.82 -0.82
C ASP A 22 15.58 6.69 -2.29
N GLY A 23 14.30 7.02 -2.56
CA GLY A 23 13.73 6.98 -3.90
C GLY A 23 12.27 7.40 -3.93
N ASP A 24 11.70 7.45 -5.13
CA ASP A 24 10.27 7.69 -5.34
C ASP A 24 9.44 6.44 -5.05
N ALA A 25 8.23 6.63 -4.51
CA ALA A 25 7.27 5.57 -4.26
C ALA A 25 5.93 5.87 -4.95
N LEU A 26 5.44 4.89 -5.70
CA LEU A 26 4.04 4.82 -6.11
C LEU A 26 3.23 4.13 -5.02
N PHE A 27 2.17 4.76 -4.55
CA PHE A 27 1.26 4.24 -3.53
C PHE A 27 -0.15 4.10 -4.10
N PHE A 28 -0.78 2.96 -3.89
CA PHE A 28 -2.15 2.69 -4.34
C PHE A 28 -3.07 2.61 -3.13
N THR A 29 -3.98 3.57 -2.99
CA THR A 29 -4.93 3.64 -1.87
C THR A 29 -6.25 3.00 -2.28
N ALA A 30 -6.72 2.01 -1.51
CA ALA A 30 -8.12 1.61 -1.53
C ALA A 30 -8.97 2.75 -0.97
N ALA A 31 -9.66 3.47 -1.85
CA ALA A 31 -10.28 4.75 -1.59
C ALA A 31 -11.79 4.66 -1.37
N ALA A 32 -12.37 3.45 -1.34
CA ALA A 32 -13.76 3.30 -0.94
C ALA A 32 -13.99 3.88 0.48
N PRO A 33 -15.14 4.52 0.74
CA PRO A 33 -15.43 5.15 2.02
C PRO A 33 -15.24 4.19 3.20
N ARG A 34 -14.59 4.68 4.25
CA ARG A 34 -14.33 3.96 5.49
C ARG A 34 -14.22 4.93 6.66
N ASP A 35 -14.50 4.46 7.87
CA ASP A 35 -14.53 5.29 9.07
C ASP A 35 -13.11 5.60 9.59
N GLU A 36 -12.10 4.80 9.22
CA GLU A 36 -10.73 4.98 9.71
C GLU A 36 -9.99 6.12 9.00
N ASP A 37 -9.86 7.28 9.63
CA ASP A 37 -9.05 8.40 9.14
C ASP A 37 -7.54 8.24 9.43
N TRP A 38 -7.19 7.37 10.38
CA TRP A 38 -5.81 7.17 10.87
C TRP A 38 -4.92 6.37 9.92
N LEU A 39 -5.49 5.54 9.05
CA LEU A 39 -4.76 4.82 8.00
C LEU A 39 -4.60 5.72 6.77
N THR A 40 -3.58 6.56 6.77
CA THR A 40 -3.30 7.46 5.65
C THR A 40 -1.94 7.19 5.04
N ARG A 41 -1.83 7.35 3.71
CA ARG A 41 -0.54 7.30 3.00
C ARG A 41 0.50 8.24 3.61
N LYS A 42 0.07 9.33 4.27
CA LYS A 42 0.96 10.29 4.92
C LYS A 42 1.83 9.65 6.01
N ALA A 43 1.41 8.51 6.57
CA ALA A 43 2.22 7.74 7.51
C ALA A 43 3.56 7.27 6.90
N TRP A 44 3.65 7.17 5.57
CA TRP A 44 4.87 6.81 4.86
C TRP A 44 5.82 7.98 4.59
N ALA A 45 5.35 9.23 4.70
CA ALA A 45 6.15 10.41 4.35
C ALA A 45 7.51 10.49 5.07
N PRO A 46 7.65 10.12 6.36
CA PRO A 46 8.96 10.12 7.03
C PRO A 46 9.95 9.07 6.52
N TYR A 47 9.48 8.08 5.76
CA TYR A 47 10.26 6.91 5.33
C TYR A 47 10.59 6.91 3.84
N ILE A 48 10.13 7.90 3.08
CA ILE A 48 10.39 8.03 1.64
C ILE A 48 11.24 9.28 1.40
N GLY A 49 12.44 9.10 0.84
CA GLY A 49 13.38 10.18 0.54
C GLY A 49 13.03 10.97 -0.73
N GLY A 50 12.32 10.34 -1.68
CA GLY A 50 11.83 10.96 -2.90
C GLY A 50 10.35 11.35 -2.85
N THR A 51 9.70 11.27 -3.99
CA THR A 51 8.27 11.62 -4.13
C THR A 51 7.38 10.45 -3.75
N LEU A 52 6.40 10.69 -2.86
CA LEU A 52 5.30 9.76 -2.61
C LEU A 52 4.10 10.14 -3.50
N GLU A 53 3.99 9.48 -4.66
CA GLU A 53 2.89 9.65 -5.62
C GLU A 53 1.77 8.67 -5.30
N ASN A 54 0.51 9.15 -5.30
CA ASN A 54 -0.64 8.36 -4.88
C ASN A 54 -1.67 8.20 -5.98
N HIS A 55 -2.16 6.98 -6.13
CA HIS A 55 -3.28 6.61 -6.97
C HIS A 55 -4.41 6.07 -6.10
N ASP A 56 -5.56 6.72 -6.13
CA ASP A 56 -6.76 6.26 -5.43
C ASP A 56 -7.51 5.28 -6.35
N ILE A 57 -7.82 4.11 -5.82
CA ILE A 57 -8.60 3.06 -6.48
C ILE A 57 -9.92 2.93 -5.71
N ASP A 58 -11.05 3.10 -6.40
CA ASP A 58 -12.38 3.03 -5.79
C ASP A 58 -12.79 1.58 -5.50
N CYS A 59 -12.17 1.01 -4.47
CA CYS A 59 -12.47 -0.31 -3.93
C CYS A 59 -12.12 -0.40 -2.43
N LEU A 60 -12.60 -1.45 -1.78
CA LEU A 60 -12.16 -1.81 -0.43
C LEU A 60 -10.79 -2.48 -0.47
N HIS A 61 -10.06 -2.47 0.65
CA HIS A 61 -8.69 -2.99 0.70
C HIS A 61 -8.56 -4.45 0.25
N GLN A 62 -9.48 -5.33 0.67
CA GLN A 62 -9.42 -6.74 0.25
C GLN A 62 -9.70 -6.95 -1.25
N ASP A 63 -10.22 -5.93 -1.94
CA ASP A 63 -10.59 -6.01 -3.35
C ASP A 63 -9.48 -5.44 -4.27
N LEU A 64 -8.40 -4.87 -3.71
CA LEU A 64 -7.26 -4.36 -4.49
C LEU A 64 -6.62 -5.43 -5.37
N THR A 65 -6.69 -6.69 -4.97
CA THR A 65 -6.10 -7.82 -5.71
C THR A 65 -7.08 -8.52 -6.64
N GLN A 66 -8.31 -7.99 -6.83
CA GLN A 66 -9.23 -8.52 -7.85
C GLN A 66 -8.69 -8.22 -9.26
N PRO A 67 -8.99 -9.08 -10.26
CA PRO A 67 -8.44 -8.95 -11.62
C PRO A 67 -8.57 -7.55 -12.20
N GLU A 68 -9.75 -6.94 -12.07
CA GLU A 68 -10.03 -5.61 -12.62
C GLU A 68 -9.18 -4.50 -12.00
N ARG A 69 -8.86 -4.63 -10.70
CA ARG A 69 -8.03 -3.64 -9.98
C ARG A 69 -6.55 -3.84 -10.26
N MET A 70 -6.14 -5.09 -10.44
CA MET A 70 -4.77 -5.41 -10.85
C MET A 70 -4.46 -4.91 -12.27
N ASP A 71 -5.43 -4.95 -13.18
CA ASP A 71 -5.27 -4.37 -14.53
C ASP A 71 -5.04 -2.86 -14.46
N GLU A 72 -5.83 -2.15 -13.64
CA GLU A 72 -5.70 -0.71 -13.39
C GLU A 72 -4.33 -0.35 -12.80
N ILE A 73 -3.88 -1.08 -11.76
CA ILE A 73 -2.56 -0.91 -11.16
C ILE A 73 -1.45 -1.17 -12.20
N ALA A 74 -1.60 -2.21 -13.01
CA ALA A 74 -0.59 -2.60 -13.98
C ALA A 74 -0.41 -1.57 -15.10
N GLU A 75 -1.47 -0.86 -15.52
CA GLU A 75 -1.35 0.26 -16.47
C GLU A 75 -0.49 1.40 -15.90
N VAL A 76 -0.71 1.77 -14.63
CA VAL A 76 0.10 2.80 -13.95
C VAL A 76 1.56 2.35 -13.88
N LEU A 77 1.81 1.10 -13.49
CA LEU A 77 3.16 0.55 -13.42
C LEU A 77 3.86 0.56 -14.79
N ARG A 78 3.19 0.15 -15.86
CA ARG A 78 3.73 0.18 -17.23
C ARG A 78 4.10 1.59 -17.69
N ALA A 79 3.34 2.60 -17.29
CA ALA A 79 3.64 3.99 -17.64
C ALA A 79 4.90 4.51 -16.94
N ARG A 80 5.17 4.07 -15.70
CA ARG A 80 6.29 4.56 -14.86
C ARG A 80 7.57 3.74 -14.99
N LEU A 81 7.45 2.44 -15.18
CA LEU A 81 8.56 1.48 -15.22
C LEU A 81 8.75 1.03 -16.67
N ARG A 82 9.60 1.75 -17.40
CA ARG A 82 10.04 1.36 -18.74
C ARG A 82 11.30 0.51 -18.68
#